data_AF-A0A0F3GY68-F1
#
_entry.id   AF-A0A0F3GY68-F1
#
_cell.length_a   1.000
_cell.length_b   1.000
_cell.length_c   1.000
_cell.angle_alpha   90.00
_cell.angle_beta   90.00
_cell.angle_gamma   90.00
#
_symmetry.space_group_name_H-M   'P 1'
#
loop_
_entity.id
_entity.type
_entity.pdbx_description
1 polymer ?
#
loop_
_entity_poly.entity_id
_entity_poly.type
_entity_poly.pdbx_seq_one_letter_code
_entity_poly.pdbx_strand_id
1 'polypeptide(L)' 'MVNIKRYYQEPIGLAKKRAKGKGKLSNVKLSDIEGVLDALKRDFNNKCYICETAAPLKIDVEHFVPHGDDRGLMF' A
#
# COMPACT_ATOMS: atom_id res chain seq x y z
N MET A 1 -19.21 -0.31 -3.78
CA MET A 1 -18.38 -0.22 -2.57
C MET A 1 -18.08 -1.63 -2.12
N VAL A 2 -16.89 -2.14 -2.45
CA VAL A 2 -16.52 -3.54 -2.16
C VAL A 2 -16.35 -3.69 -0.65
N ASN A 3 -16.96 -4.73 -0.06
CA ASN A 3 -16.79 -5.04 1.35
C ASN A 3 -15.39 -5.62 1.58
N ILE A 4 -14.42 -4.75 1.85
CA ILE A 4 -13.00 -5.10 2.00
C ILE A 4 -12.76 -5.56 3.44
N LYS A 5 -12.50 -6.87 3.62
CA LYS A 5 -12.02 -7.40 4.90
C LYS A 5 -10.54 -7.08 5.01
N ARG A 6 -10.22 -5.98 5.69
CA ARG A 6 -8.84 -5.48 5.85
C ARG A 6 -8.00 -6.46 6.66
N TYR A 7 -6.80 -6.75 6.19
CA TYR A 7 -5.80 -7.42 6.99
C TYR A 7 -5.02 -6.38 7.81
N TYR A 8 -5.18 -6.42 9.13
CA TYR A 8 -4.62 -5.41 10.03
C TYR A 8 -3.14 -5.62 10.38
N GLN A 9 -2.49 -6.69 9.90
CA GLN A 9 -1.07 -6.90 10.18
C GLN A 9 -0.22 -6.06 9.23
N GLU A 10 0.69 -5.28 9.80
CA GLU A 10 1.63 -4.45 9.05
C GLU A 10 2.52 -5.34 8.15
N PRO A 11 2.57 -5.08 6.82
CA PRO A 11 3.53 -5.72 5.94
C PRO A 11 4.97 -5.58 6.42
N ILE A 12 5.76 -6.65 6.31
CA ILE A 12 7.14 -6.75 6.83
C ILE A 12 8.03 -5.60 6.31
N GLY A 13 7.86 -5.20 5.05
CA GLY A 13 8.62 -4.12 4.44
C GLY A 13 8.28 -2.72 4.98
N LEU A 14 7.05 -2.50 5.46
CA LEU A 14 6.61 -1.21 6.01
C LEU A 14 7.25 -0.93 7.38
N ALA A 15 7.32 -1.93 8.25
CA ALA A 15 7.96 -1.78 9.56
C ALA A 15 9.44 -1.42 9.43
N LYS A 16 10.15 -2.09 8.51
CA LYS A 16 11.56 -1.80 8.18
C LYS A 16 11.74 -0.36 7.65
N LYS A 17 10.79 0.11 6.83
CA LYS A 17 10.81 1.49 6.31
C LYS A 17 10.56 2.53 7.40
N ARG A 18 9.59 2.29 8.27
CA ARG A 18 9.26 3.19 9.39
C ARG A 18 10.44 3.35 10.34
N ALA A 19 11.21 2.29 10.57
CA ALA A 19 12.41 2.32 11.42
C ALA A 19 13.62 3.07 10.81
N LYS A 20 13.73 3.16 9.47
CA LYS A 20 14.86 3.78 8.75
C LYS A 20 14.81 5.33 8.73
N GLY A 21 14.48 5.96 9.85
CA GLY A 21 14.25 7.41 9.96
C GLY A 21 15.22 8.34 9.19
N LYS A 22 14.65 9.46 8.70
CA LYS A 22 15.29 10.69 8.15
C LYS A 22 16.60 10.48 7.36
N GLY A 23 16.54 9.81 6.22
CA GLY A 23 17.71 9.78 5.34
C GLY A 23 17.44 9.14 4.00
N LYS A 24 16.79 9.89 3.10
CA LYS A 24 16.50 9.54 1.70
C LYS A 24 15.57 8.34 1.54
N LEU A 25 14.35 8.59 1.08
CA LEU A 25 13.97 8.31 -0.31
C LEU A 25 12.50 8.72 -0.49
N SER A 26 12.27 10.00 -0.85
CA SER A 26 10.95 10.56 -1.14
C SER A 26 10.23 9.90 -2.32
N ASN A 27 10.89 8.98 -3.04
CA ASN A 27 10.45 8.44 -4.32
C ASN A 27 10.32 6.90 -4.35
N VAL A 28 10.20 6.21 -3.20
CA VAL A 28 9.93 4.76 -3.21
C VAL A 28 8.44 4.52 -3.28
N LYS A 29 7.99 3.88 -4.36
CA LYS A 29 6.59 3.49 -4.54
C LYS A 29 6.20 2.44 -3.50
N LEU A 30 4.96 2.51 -2.99
CA LEU A 30 4.42 1.50 -2.07
C LEU A 30 4.39 0.10 -2.71
N SER A 31 4.20 0.04 -4.02
CA SER A 31 4.26 -1.20 -4.82
C SER A 31 5.58 -1.95 -4.70
N ASP A 32 6.69 -1.23 -4.46
CA ASP A 32 8.04 -1.80 -4.41
C ASP A 32 8.41 -2.29 -3.00
N ILE A 33 7.53 -2.04 -2.01
CA ILE A 33 7.72 -2.47 -0.63
C ILE A 33 7.29 -3.93 -0.48
N GLU A 34 8.21 -4.75 0.01
CA GLU A 34 7.97 -6.17 0.27
C GLU A 34 6.73 -6.41 1.13
N GLY A 35 5.83 -7.26 0.64
CA GLY A 35 4.59 -7.66 1.31
C GLY A 35 3.39 -6.73 1.10
N VAL A 36 3.56 -5.51 0.57
CA VAL A 36 2.44 -4.59 0.33
C VAL A 36 1.50 -5.13 -0.75
N LEU A 37 2.04 -5.56 -1.91
CA LEU A 37 1.22 -6.12 -2.98
C LEU A 37 0.50 -7.41 -2.57
N ASP A 38 1.11 -8.25 -1.75
CA ASP A 38 0.49 -9.50 -1.29
C ASP A 38 -0.67 -9.23 -0.32
N ALA A 39 -0.50 -8.26 0.58
CA ALA A 39 -1.58 -7.78 1.45
C ALA A 39 -2.73 -7.20 0.63
N LEU A 40 -2.44 -6.31 -0.33
CA LEU A 40 -3.46 -5.70 -1.19
C LEU A 40 -4.18 -6.75 -2.06
N LYS A 41 -3.46 -7.72 -2.63
CA LYS A 41 -4.09 -8.82 -3.38
C LYS A 41 -5.05 -9.61 -2.51
N ARG A 42 -4.71 -9.84 -1.24
CA ARG A 42 -5.59 -10.55 -0.30
C ARG A 42 -6.82 -9.74 0.06
N ASP A 43 -6.65 -8.46 0.37
CA ASP A 43 -7.72 -7.58 0.86
C ASP A 43 -8.70 -7.21 -0.25
N PHE A 44 -8.21 -6.98 -1.47
CA PHE A 44 -9.01 -6.60 -2.63
C PHE A 44 -9.37 -7.80 -3.52
N ASN A 45 -9.14 -9.04 -3.07
CA ASN A 45 -9.37 -10.27 -3.84
C ASN A 45 -8.71 -10.24 -5.23
N ASN A 46 -7.52 -9.66 -5.32
CA ASN A 46 -6.75 -9.46 -6.55
C ASN A 46 -7.52 -8.68 -7.63
N LYS A 47 -8.35 -7.73 -7.21
CA LYS A 47 -9.11 -6.82 -8.09
C LYS A 47 -8.74 -5.37 -7.82
N CYS A 48 -8.87 -4.52 -8.84
CA CYS A 48 -8.80 -3.08 -8.68
C CYS A 48 -10.00 -2.57 -7.86
N TYR A 49 -9.79 -1.70 -6.88
CA TYR A 49 -10.89 -1.16 -6.07
C TYR A 49 -11.73 -0.09 -6.78
N ILE A 50 -11.20 0.49 -7.87
CA ILE A 50 -11.87 1.55 -8.67
C ILE A 50 -12.72 0.92 -9.77
N CYS A 51 -12.12 0.06 -10.59
CA CYS A 51 -12.75 -0.49 -11.79
C CYS A 51 -13.08 -1.99 -11.70
N GLU A 52 -12.77 -2.64 -10.58
CA GLU A 52 -13.07 -4.06 -10.31
C GLU A 52 -12.41 -5.08 -11.27
N THR A 53 -11.53 -4.62 -12.16
CA THR A 53 -10.72 -5.49 -13.03
C THR A 53 -9.92 -6.49 -12.22
N ALA A 54 -10.09 -7.77 -12.52
CA ALA A 54 -9.32 -8.85 -11.90
C ALA A 54 -7.90 -8.92 -12.49
N ALA A 55 -6.93 -9.23 -11.63
CA ALA A 55 -5.52 -9.41 -11.99
C ALA A 55 -4.94 -8.30 -12.90
N PRO A 56 -4.97 -7.02 -12.46
CA PRO A 56 -4.44 -5.92 -13.25
C PRO A 56 -2.95 -6.10 -13.58
N LEU A 57 -2.59 -5.89 -14.85
CA LEU A 57 -1.20 -6.05 -15.34
C LEU A 57 -0.25 -4.97 -14.80
N LYS A 58 -0.77 -3.77 -14.56
CA LYS A 58 -0.05 -2.65 -13.97
C LYS A 58 -0.79 -2.21 -12.72
N ILE A 59 -0.09 -2.24 -11.58
CA ILE A 59 -0.65 -1.87 -10.28
C ILE A 59 -0.06 -0.54 -9.88
N ASP A 60 -0.93 0.41 -9.54
CA ASP A 60 -0.55 1.63 -8.84
C ASP A 60 -1.15 1.58 -7.44
N VAL A 61 -0.37 1.97 -6.44
CA VAL A 61 -0.76 1.89 -5.02
C VAL A 61 -0.85 3.29 -4.47
N GLU A 62 -2.06 3.71 -4.18
CA GLU A 62 -2.40 5.04 -3.68
C GLU A 62 -2.90 4.98 -2.23
N HIS A 63 -2.71 6.06 -1.49
CA HIS A 63 -3.30 6.21 -0.16
C HIS A 63 -4.74 6.70 -0.31
N PHE A 64 -5.67 6.14 0.48
CA PHE A 64 -7.05 6.64 0.50
C PHE A 64 -7.16 8.05 1.07
N VAL A 65 -6.28 8.40 2.00
CA VAL A 65 -6.11 9.75 2.53
C VAL A 65 -4.73 10.23 2.09
N PRO A 66 -4.62 11.31 1.30
CA PRO A 66 -3.32 11.83 0.89
C PRO A 66 -2.53 12.28 2.11
N HIS A 67 -1.22 12.00 2.14
CA HIS A 67 -0.37 12.36 3.27
C HIS A 67 -0.08 13.87 3.34
N GLY A 68 0.04 14.55 2.20
CA GLY A 68 0.40 15.97 2.16
C GLY A 68 1.71 16.23 2.91
N ASP A 69 1.65 17.07 3.94
CA ASP A 69 2.78 17.32 4.84
C ASP A 69 2.76 16.44 6.11
N ASP A 70 1.68 15.69 6.33
CA ASP A 70 1.51 14.81 7.48
C ASP A 70 2.21 13.46 7.25
N ARG A 71 3.36 13.31 7.89
CA ARG A 71 4.16 12.08 7.82
C ARG A 71 3.52 10.90 8.55
N GLY A 72 2.51 11.14 9.40
CA GLY A 72 1.73 10.08 10.04
C GLY A 72 0.87 9.30 9.04
N LEU A 73 0.55 9.90 7.89
CA LEU A 73 -0.26 9.31 6.82
C LEU A 73 0.56 8.69 5.69
N MET A 74 1.89 8.69 5.80
CA MET A 74 2.81 8.24 4.76
C MET A 74 2.91 6.70 4.65
N PHE A 75 2.42 5.96 5.63
CA PHE A 75 2.59 4.50 5.77
C PHE A 75 1.29 3.81 6.18
#